data_AF-A0A7R9T3E5-F1
#
_entry.id   AF-A0A7R9T3E5-F1
#
_cell.length_a   1.000
_cell.length_b   1.000
_cell.length_c   1.000
_cell.angle_alpha   90.00
_cell.angle_beta   90.00
_cell.angle_gamma   90.00
#
_symmetry.space_group_name_H-M   'P 1'
#
loop_
_entity.id
_entity.type
_entity.pdbx_description
1 polymer ?
#
loop_
_entity_poly.entity_id
_entity_poly.type
_entity_poly.pdbx_seq_one_letter_code
_entity_poly.pdbx_strand_id
1 'polypeptide(L)'
;EDEDEDDAVLGLVFAHSETYPDEPPSLKCRSVRGLREHELADISAKVMKQASESVGAPMIFDLVQTCKEWMRRRVGASDVVDEETEEQLKARLEAEAEERLRQMRLVGTPVTPENFKAWQAAYMAEMGESLVPAESRVDGRLTGRRYFETRSAKELQDDLDAQDEDGDSIDGDDDDDDDFSSSDRSDSDRDD
;
A
#
# COMPACT_ATOMS: atom_id res chain seq x y z
N GLU A 1 -0.96 26.44 39.26
CA GLU A 1 -1.72 25.18 39.37
C GLU A 1 -0.98 24.20 38.49
N ASP A 2 -0.54 23.11 39.09
CA ASP A 2 0.66 22.35 38.71
C ASP A 2 0.46 21.51 37.43
N GLU A 3 0.73 22.07 36.26
CA GLU A 3 0.75 21.36 34.95
C GLU A 3 1.74 20.18 34.91
N ASP A 4 2.67 20.10 35.86
CA ASP A 4 3.66 19.02 35.96
C ASP A 4 3.12 17.74 36.64
N GLU A 5 1.95 17.76 37.28
CA GLU A 5 1.41 16.57 37.97
C GLU A 5 0.76 15.57 36.98
N ASP A 6 0.38 16.04 35.79
CA ASP A 6 -0.26 15.23 34.74
C ASP A 6 0.75 14.62 33.74
N ASP A 7 2.00 15.13 33.66
CA ASP A 7 3.04 14.60 32.77
C ASP A 7 3.73 13.36 33.38
N ALA A 8 3.18 12.20 33.09
CA ALA A 8 3.67 10.93 33.60
C ALA A 8 4.24 10.01 32.51
N VAL A 9 5.42 9.44 32.78
CA VAL A 9 6.13 8.56 31.86
C VAL A 9 6.42 7.21 32.53
N LEU A 10 5.83 6.16 31.97
CA LEU A 10 6.07 4.77 32.34
C LEU A 10 7.06 4.12 31.36
N GLY A 11 8.12 3.51 31.90
CA GLY A 11 8.99 2.62 31.14
C GLY A 11 8.64 1.15 31.36
N LEU A 12 8.28 0.42 30.30
CA LEU A 12 8.15 -1.03 30.32
C LEU A 12 9.41 -1.65 29.73
N VAL A 13 10.17 -2.39 30.55
CA VAL A 13 11.36 -3.12 30.10
C VAL A 13 11.02 -4.60 30.05
N PHE A 14 11.27 -5.24 28.90
CA PHE A 14 11.05 -6.67 28.73
C PHE A 14 12.24 -7.35 28.07
N ALA A 15 12.46 -8.62 28.40
CA ALA A 15 13.37 -9.49 27.67
C ALA A 15 12.74 -10.87 27.43
N HIS A 16 12.94 -11.41 26.23
CA HIS A 16 12.45 -12.72 25.83
C HIS A 16 13.11 -13.82 26.68
N SER A 17 12.29 -14.76 27.18
CA SER A 17 12.76 -16.03 27.74
C SER A 17 13.17 -16.98 26.60
N GLU A 18 13.93 -18.02 26.92
CA GLU A 18 14.38 -19.04 25.94
C GLU A 18 13.20 -19.80 25.29
N THR A 19 12.07 -19.81 25.98
CA THR A 19 10.84 -20.58 25.71
C THR A 19 9.65 -19.69 25.39
N TYR A 20 9.84 -18.39 25.15
CA TYR A 20 8.75 -17.51 24.73
C TYR A 20 8.16 -17.95 23.38
N PRO A 21 6.81 -18.05 23.22
CA PRO A 21 5.75 -17.55 24.10
C PRO A 21 5.17 -18.55 25.12
N ASP A 22 5.72 -19.75 25.26
CA ASP A 22 5.27 -20.77 26.23
C ASP A 22 5.67 -20.43 27.68
N GLU A 23 6.63 -19.53 27.88
CA GLU A 23 6.97 -18.95 29.19
C GLU A 23 6.88 -17.42 29.12
N PRO A 24 6.34 -16.75 30.16
CA PRO A 24 6.22 -15.30 30.17
C PRO A 24 7.60 -14.61 30.05
N PRO A 25 7.67 -13.46 29.36
CA PRO A 25 8.90 -12.70 29.27
C PRO A 25 9.27 -12.10 30.63
N SER A 26 10.56 -11.83 30.84
CA SER A 26 10.99 -11.09 32.04
C SER A 26 10.58 -9.62 31.92
N LEU A 27 9.67 -9.18 32.79
CA LEU A 27 9.03 -7.85 32.73
C LEU A 27 9.40 -7.01 33.95
N LYS A 28 9.74 -5.74 33.72
CA LYS A 28 9.94 -4.73 34.77
C LYS A 28 9.33 -3.40 34.36
N CYS A 29 8.41 -2.90 35.19
CA CYS A 29 7.88 -1.54 35.07
C CYS A 29 8.78 -0.57 35.85
N ARG A 30 9.09 0.59 35.25
CA ARG A 30 9.87 1.66 35.87
C ARG A 30 9.14 2.99 35.75
N SER A 31 9.09 3.76 36.84
CA SER A 31 8.71 5.17 36.81
C SER A 31 9.86 5.99 36.19
N VAL A 32 9.62 6.58 35.01
CA VAL A 32 10.56 7.51 34.36
C VAL A 32 10.27 8.94 34.81
N ARG A 33 8.98 9.29 34.94
CA ARG A 33 8.51 10.58 35.45
C ARG A 33 7.11 10.44 36.05
N GLY A 34 6.85 11.18 37.13
CA GLY A 34 5.48 11.46 37.57
C GLY A 34 4.65 10.29 38.10
N LEU A 35 5.18 9.06 38.25
CA LEU A 35 4.45 7.91 38.84
C LEU A 35 4.80 7.70 40.31
N ARG A 36 3.79 7.57 41.17
CA ARG A 36 3.94 7.21 42.59
C ARG A 36 4.24 5.72 42.72
N GLU A 37 4.78 5.30 43.87
CA GLU A 37 5.19 3.90 44.09
C GLU A 37 4.01 2.92 44.14
N HIS A 38 2.87 3.33 44.72
CA HIS A 38 1.63 2.55 44.72
C HIS A 38 1.12 2.29 43.29
N GLU A 39 1.12 3.33 42.47
CA GLU A 39 0.70 3.28 41.07
C GLU A 39 1.60 2.37 40.24
N LEU A 40 2.91 2.42 40.48
CA LEU A 40 3.88 1.52 39.85
C LEU A 40 3.65 0.06 40.27
N ALA A 41 3.31 -0.18 41.54
CA ALA A 41 2.96 -1.51 42.04
C ALA A 41 1.68 -2.04 41.36
N ASP A 42 0.65 -1.19 41.22
CA ASP A 42 -0.63 -1.57 40.60
C ASP A 42 -0.45 -1.98 39.13
N ILE A 43 0.25 -1.15 38.34
CA ILE A 43 0.47 -1.46 36.92
C ILE A 43 1.37 -2.70 36.76
N SER A 44 2.42 -2.84 37.59
CA SER A 44 3.28 -4.02 37.53
C SER A 44 2.52 -5.32 37.84
N ALA A 45 1.61 -5.29 38.82
CA ALA A 45 0.76 -6.43 39.16
C ALA A 45 -0.22 -6.76 38.02
N LYS A 46 -0.81 -5.75 37.38
CA LYS A 46 -1.72 -5.94 36.24
C LYS A 46 -1.02 -6.56 35.03
N VAL A 47 0.15 -6.04 34.67
CA VAL A 47 0.97 -6.55 33.56
C VAL A 47 1.47 -7.96 33.83
N MET A 48 1.93 -8.26 35.05
CA MET A 48 2.35 -9.62 35.43
C MET A 48 1.18 -10.62 35.38
N LYS A 49 0.00 -10.22 35.84
CA LYS A 49 -1.20 -11.05 35.76
C LYS A 49 -1.55 -11.39 34.31
N GLN A 50 -1.62 -10.39 33.44
CA GLN A 50 -1.91 -10.59 32.02
C GLN A 50 -0.86 -11.49 31.36
N ALA A 51 0.42 -11.29 31.67
CA ALA A 51 1.49 -12.13 31.13
C ALA A 51 1.33 -13.62 31.52
N SER A 52 0.82 -13.90 32.73
CA SER A 52 0.53 -15.27 33.16
C SER A 52 -0.72 -15.88 32.52
N GLU A 53 -1.67 -15.05 32.10
CA GLU A 53 -2.92 -15.47 31.44
C GLU A 53 -2.74 -15.68 29.93
N SER A 54 -1.84 -14.92 29.30
CA SER A 54 -1.58 -14.94 27.85
C SER A 54 -0.48 -15.92 27.41
N VAL A 55 -0.05 -16.84 28.28
CA VAL A 55 0.97 -17.86 27.97
C VAL A 55 0.51 -18.76 26.82
N GLY A 56 1.41 -19.07 25.90
CA GLY A 56 1.13 -19.86 24.70
C GLY A 56 0.79 -19.02 23.46
N ALA A 57 0.76 -17.69 23.58
CA ALA A 57 0.61 -16.75 22.46
C ALA A 57 1.56 -15.55 22.58
N PRO A 58 1.99 -14.93 21.46
CA PRO A 58 2.75 -13.68 21.52
C PRO A 58 1.94 -12.58 22.22
N MET A 59 2.46 -12.05 23.33
CA MET A 59 1.71 -11.16 24.25
C MET A 59 2.34 -9.77 24.44
N ILE A 60 3.54 -9.50 23.91
CA ILE A 60 4.27 -8.23 24.16
C ILE A 60 3.44 -7.01 23.74
N PHE A 61 2.76 -7.08 22.60
CA PHE A 61 1.90 -6.00 22.13
C PHE A 61 0.76 -5.73 23.13
N ASP A 62 0.06 -6.78 23.56
CA ASP A 62 -1.08 -6.68 24.49
C ASP A 62 -0.68 -6.14 25.87
N LEU A 63 0.53 -6.49 26.33
CA LEU A 63 1.10 -5.95 27.57
C LEU A 63 1.37 -4.45 27.45
N VAL A 64 1.91 -4.01 26.31
CA VAL A 64 2.13 -2.58 26.03
C VAL A 64 0.80 -1.84 25.94
N GLN A 65 -0.22 -2.42 25.30
CA GLN A 65 -1.55 -1.80 25.24
C GLN A 65 -2.19 -1.67 26.63
N THR A 66 -2.05 -2.68 27.47
CA THR A 66 -2.56 -2.62 28.85
C THR A 66 -1.87 -1.54 29.68
N CYS A 67 -0.55 -1.36 29.50
CA CYS A 67 0.16 -0.23 30.09
C CYS A 67 -0.36 1.13 29.59
N LYS A 68 -0.56 1.27 28.28
CA LYS A 68 -1.08 2.51 27.66
C LYS A 68 -2.47 2.84 28.18
N GLU A 69 -3.39 1.89 28.20
CA GLU A 69 -4.74 2.08 28.74
C GLU A 69 -4.75 2.43 30.22
N TRP A 70 -3.87 1.81 31.01
CA TRP A 70 -3.75 2.13 32.43
C TRP A 70 -3.27 3.57 32.62
N MET A 71 -2.26 4.01 31.85
CA MET A 71 -1.76 5.39 31.86
C MET A 71 -2.83 6.40 31.41
N ARG A 72 -3.60 6.11 30.35
CA ARG A 72 -4.73 6.94 29.91
C ARG A 72 -5.77 7.13 31.01
N ARG A 73 -6.15 6.03 31.67
CA ARG A 73 -7.12 6.05 32.78
C ARG A 73 -6.60 6.84 33.99
N ARG A 74 -5.30 6.79 34.26
CA ARG A 74 -4.66 7.53 35.35
C ARG A 74 -4.76 9.05 35.16
N VAL A 75 -4.47 9.54 33.95
CA VAL A 75 -4.46 10.98 33.62
C VAL A 75 -5.89 11.56 33.57
N GLY A 76 -6.93 10.72 33.76
CA GLY A 76 -8.31 11.17 33.60
C GLY A 76 -8.63 11.61 32.18
N ALA A 77 -7.76 11.26 31.21
CA ALA A 77 -8.01 11.42 29.80
C ALA A 77 -9.18 10.50 29.43
N SER A 78 -10.39 11.05 29.57
CA SER A 78 -11.61 10.50 29.03
C SER A 78 -11.44 10.44 27.52
N ASP A 79 -10.99 9.28 27.03
CA ASP A 79 -11.40 8.62 25.79
C ASP A 79 -11.58 9.49 24.51
N VAL A 80 -10.84 10.59 24.37
CA VAL A 80 -10.90 11.46 23.19
C VAL A 80 -9.60 11.42 22.38
N VAL A 81 -8.58 10.71 22.86
CA VAL A 81 -7.30 10.58 22.14
C VAL A 81 -7.15 9.15 21.60
N ASP A 82 -7.55 9.03 20.34
CA ASP A 82 -7.23 7.96 19.39
C ASP A 82 -7.50 6.53 19.89
N GLU A 83 -8.78 6.21 20.08
CA GLU A 83 -9.23 4.97 19.46
C GLU A 83 -9.19 5.21 17.95
N GLU A 84 -8.03 4.97 17.33
CA GLU A 84 -8.04 4.58 15.92
C GLU A 84 -8.92 3.35 15.88
N THR A 85 -10.20 3.54 15.55
CA THR A 85 -11.19 2.47 15.54
C THR A 85 -10.63 1.37 14.64
N GLU A 86 -11.00 0.10 14.87
CA GLU A 86 -10.60 -0.99 13.96
C GLU A 86 -10.83 -0.63 12.48
N GLU A 87 -11.82 0.22 12.21
CA GLU A 87 -12.10 0.79 10.89
C GLU A 87 -11.03 1.75 10.38
N GLN A 88 -10.47 2.64 11.20
CA GLN A 88 -9.38 3.55 10.80
C GLN A 88 -8.06 2.78 10.60
N LEU A 89 -7.76 1.80 11.46
CA LEU A 89 -6.61 0.91 11.29
C LEU A 89 -6.73 0.10 9.99
N LYS A 90 -7.94 -0.42 9.70
CA LYS A 90 -8.25 -1.13 8.46
C LYS A 90 -8.16 -0.22 7.24
N ALA A 91 -8.69 1.01 7.32
CA ALA A 91 -8.61 1.99 6.25
C ALA A 91 -7.15 2.35 5.91
N ARG A 92 -6.28 2.45 6.91
CA ARG A 92 -4.84 2.68 6.69
C ARG A 92 -4.15 1.51 6.01
N LEU A 93 -4.47 0.28 6.42
CA LEU A 93 -3.96 -0.95 5.81
C LEU A 93 -4.42 -1.11 4.35
N GLU A 94 -5.66 -0.73 4.06
CA GLU A 94 -6.22 -0.74 2.72
C GLU A 94 -5.58 0.33 1.83
N ALA A 95 -5.35 1.53 2.37
CA ALA A 95 -4.64 2.59 1.65
C ALA A 95 -3.18 2.20 1.31
N GLU A 96 -2.46 1.54 2.22
CA GLU A 96 -1.10 1.04 1.96
C GLU A 96 -1.09 -0.07 0.89
N ALA A 97 -2.10 -0.95 0.90
CA ALA A 97 -2.27 -1.97 -0.14
C ALA A 97 -2.58 -1.35 -1.50
N GLU A 98 -3.42 -0.30 -1.54
CA GLU A 98 -3.75 0.42 -2.76
C GLU A 98 -2.54 1.19 -3.30
N GLU A 99 -1.74 1.83 -2.45
CA GLU A 99 -0.52 2.52 -2.84
C GLU A 99 0.49 1.54 -3.44
N ARG A 100 0.67 0.37 -2.85
CA ARG A 100 1.50 -0.70 -3.41
C ARG A 100 1.02 -1.14 -4.79
N LEU A 101 -0.30 -1.25 -4.98
CA LEU A 101 -0.90 -1.61 -6.27
C LEU A 101 -0.71 -0.47 -7.29
N ARG A 102 -0.84 0.79 -6.88
CA ARG A 102 -0.57 1.97 -7.70
C ARG A 102 0.90 2.05 -8.10
N GLN A 103 1.83 1.77 -7.19
CA GLN A 103 3.26 1.69 -7.51
C GLN A 103 3.56 0.56 -8.49
N MET A 104 2.93 -0.61 -8.33
CA MET A 104 3.04 -1.71 -9.30
C MET A 104 2.48 -1.32 -10.68
N ARG A 105 1.38 -0.56 -10.73
CA ARG A 105 0.80 -0.03 -11.97
C ARG A 105 1.68 1.04 -12.61
N LEU A 106 2.30 1.90 -11.81
CA LEU A 106 3.14 3.02 -12.26
C LEU A 106 4.50 2.54 -12.79
N VAL A 107 5.11 1.56 -12.13
CA VAL A 107 6.37 0.94 -12.57
C VAL A 107 6.12 -0.01 -13.75
N GLY A 108 4.90 -0.55 -13.86
CA GLY A 108 4.54 -1.54 -14.85
C GLY A 108 5.26 -2.88 -14.63
N THR A 109 4.88 -3.88 -15.40
CA THR A 109 5.56 -5.17 -15.36
C THR A 109 6.72 -5.17 -16.36
N PRO A 110 7.98 -5.33 -15.93
CA PRO A 110 9.11 -5.31 -16.87
C PRO A 110 8.96 -6.42 -17.90
N VAL A 111 9.20 -6.08 -19.17
CA VAL A 111 9.12 -7.02 -20.29
C VAL A 111 10.35 -7.93 -20.28
N THR A 112 10.34 -8.93 -19.42
CA THR A 112 11.31 -10.03 -19.41
C THR A 112 10.89 -11.09 -20.43
N PRO A 113 11.81 -11.92 -20.94
CA PRO A 113 11.47 -12.99 -21.87
C PRO A 113 10.49 -14.02 -21.28
N GLU A 114 10.45 -14.16 -19.97
CA GLU A 114 9.48 -15.02 -19.27
C GLU A 114 8.09 -14.37 -19.21
N ASN A 115 8.02 -13.08 -18.85
CA ASN A 115 6.76 -12.34 -18.83
C ASN A 115 6.17 -12.17 -20.22
N PHE A 116 7.01 -11.94 -21.23
CA PHE A 116 6.57 -11.87 -22.62
C PHE A 116 5.98 -13.20 -23.09
N LYS A 117 6.57 -14.35 -22.74
CA LYS A 117 6.01 -15.66 -23.07
C LYS A 117 4.68 -15.93 -22.37
N ALA A 118 4.56 -15.52 -21.10
CA ALA A 118 3.31 -15.65 -20.36
C ALA A 118 2.19 -14.79 -20.95
N TRP A 119 2.50 -13.51 -21.25
CA TRP A 119 1.60 -12.62 -21.96
C TRP A 119 1.23 -13.16 -23.36
N GLN A 120 2.23 -13.62 -24.12
CA GLN A 120 2.05 -14.21 -25.43
C GLN A 120 1.11 -15.43 -25.36
N ALA A 121 1.30 -16.33 -24.40
CA ALA A 121 0.45 -17.50 -24.22
C ALA A 121 -0.99 -17.11 -23.88
N ALA A 122 -1.20 -16.11 -23.01
CA ALA A 122 -2.52 -15.60 -22.68
C ALA A 122 -3.20 -14.94 -23.90
N TYR A 123 -2.47 -14.10 -24.63
CA TYR A 123 -2.96 -13.44 -25.85
C TYR A 123 -3.33 -14.44 -26.94
N MET A 124 -2.49 -15.47 -27.14
CA MET A 124 -2.77 -16.53 -28.12
C MET A 124 -3.96 -17.41 -27.72
N ALA A 125 -4.17 -17.61 -26.41
CA ALA A 125 -5.36 -18.29 -25.90
C ALA A 125 -6.64 -17.46 -26.09
N GLU A 126 -6.57 -16.15 -25.91
CA GLU A 126 -7.69 -15.22 -26.11
C GLU A 126 -8.04 -15.04 -27.60
N MET A 127 -7.04 -14.95 -28.47
CA MET A 127 -7.22 -14.85 -29.93
C MET A 127 -7.61 -16.17 -30.61
N GLY A 128 -7.64 -17.29 -29.88
CA GLY A 128 -8.01 -18.60 -30.41
C GLY A 128 -7.06 -19.17 -31.47
N GLU A 129 -5.92 -18.53 -31.73
CA GLU A 129 -4.93 -18.93 -32.72
C GLU A 129 -3.61 -19.32 -32.05
N SER A 130 -3.25 -20.60 -32.15
CA SER A 130 -1.85 -20.98 -31.99
C SER A 130 -1.10 -20.47 -33.22
N LEU A 131 -0.05 -19.66 -33.03
CA LEU A 131 1.02 -19.41 -34.00
C LEU A 131 1.80 -20.72 -34.22
N VAL A 132 1.13 -21.76 -34.70
CA VAL A 132 1.81 -22.76 -35.52
C VAL A 132 2.38 -22.00 -36.72
N PRO A 133 3.65 -22.23 -37.09
CA PRO A 133 4.18 -21.66 -38.32
C PRO A 133 3.35 -22.23 -39.47
N ALA A 134 2.33 -21.48 -39.89
CA ALA A 134 1.55 -21.82 -41.06
C ALA A 134 2.49 -21.66 -42.26
N GLU A 135 3.03 -22.77 -42.74
CA GLU A 135 3.67 -22.90 -44.04
C GLU A 135 2.62 -22.66 -45.16
N SER A 136 2.06 -21.45 -45.24
CA SER A 136 1.24 -20.97 -46.36
C SER A 136 0.74 -19.52 -46.15
N ARG A 137 1.66 -18.56 -45.87
CA ARG A 137 1.39 -17.16 -46.23
C ARG A 137 1.90 -16.90 -47.66
N VAL A 138 1.21 -17.49 -48.62
CA VAL A 138 1.13 -17.02 -50.01
C VAL A 138 -0.32 -16.56 -50.15
N ASP A 139 -0.60 -15.27 -50.34
CA ASP A 139 -0.58 -14.66 -51.67
C ASP A 139 -0.25 -13.15 -51.62
N GLY A 140 0.73 -12.74 -52.43
CA GLY A 140 0.85 -11.40 -53.02
C GLY A 140 1.29 -10.21 -52.14
N ARG A 141 1.13 -10.25 -50.81
CA ARG A 141 1.54 -9.13 -49.93
C ARG A 141 2.99 -9.28 -49.50
N LEU A 142 3.86 -8.34 -49.89
CA LEU A 142 5.22 -8.25 -49.33
C LEU A 142 5.13 -8.18 -47.81
N THR A 143 5.99 -8.94 -47.12
CA THR A 143 6.13 -8.79 -45.67
C THR A 143 6.60 -7.37 -45.35
N GLY A 144 6.13 -6.77 -44.25
CA GLY A 144 6.48 -5.39 -43.89
C GLY A 144 7.99 -5.15 -43.86
N ARG A 145 8.76 -6.12 -43.34
CA ARG A 145 10.23 -6.10 -43.39
C ARG A 145 10.77 -5.99 -44.82
N ARG A 146 10.26 -6.81 -45.75
CA ARG A 146 10.72 -6.79 -47.14
C ARG A 146 10.26 -5.51 -47.86
N TYR A 147 9.09 -4.98 -47.53
CA TYR A 147 8.59 -3.71 -48.07
C TYR A 147 9.54 -2.55 -47.75
N PHE A 148 10.04 -2.46 -46.50
CA PHE A 148 11.02 -1.45 -46.10
C PHE A 148 12.44 -1.70 -46.63
N GLU A 149 12.85 -2.96 -46.79
CA GLU A 149 14.20 -3.30 -47.28
C GLU A 149 14.35 -3.14 -48.81
N THR A 150 13.26 -3.23 -49.59
CA THR A 150 13.33 -3.15 -51.06
C THR A 150 13.02 -1.79 -51.64
N ARG A 151 12.34 -0.90 -50.91
CA ARG A 151 12.00 0.45 -51.37
C ARG A 151 13.02 1.48 -50.90
N SER A 152 13.32 2.44 -51.76
CA SER A 152 14.14 3.59 -51.37
C SER A 152 13.33 4.56 -50.50
N ALA A 153 14.01 5.39 -49.70
CA ALA A 153 13.35 6.39 -48.85
C ALA A 153 12.43 7.33 -49.64
N LYS A 154 12.75 7.60 -50.92
CA LYS A 154 11.95 8.45 -51.79
C LYS A 154 10.63 7.77 -52.23
N GLU A 155 10.66 6.47 -52.51
CA GLU A 155 9.46 5.69 -52.87
C GLU A 155 8.55 5.42 -51.68
N LEU A 156 9.08 5.47 -50.44
CA LEU A 156 8.27 5.40 -49.23
C LEU A 156 7.54 6.72 -48.99
N GLN A 157 8.21 7.86 -49.22
CA GLN A 157 7.59 9.18 -49.07
C GLN A 157 6.48 9.41 -50.10
N ASP A 158 6.67 8.99 -51.34
CA ASP A 158 5.67 9.12 -52.42
C ASP A 158 4.40 8.29 -52.12
N ASP A 159 4.54 7.09 -51.52
CA ASP A 159 3.40 6.26 -51.08
C ASP A 159 2.64 6.91 -49.91
N LEU A 160 3.35 7.56 -48.98
CA LEU A 160 2.73 8.29 -47.86
C LEU A 160 1.98 9.53 -48.34
N ASP A 161 2.64 10.34 -49.19
CA ASP A 161 2.04 11.57 -49.73
C ASP A 161 0.82 11.26 -50.61
N ALA A 162 0.82 10.12 -51.33
CA ALA A 162 -0.34 9.64 -52.09
C ALA A 162 -1.50 9.16 -51.19
N GLN A 163 -1.23 8.71 -49.96
CA GLN A 163 -2.25 8.27 -49.02
C GLN A 163 -2.96 9.45 -48.33
N ASP A 164 -2.29 10.60 -48.23
CA ASP A 164 -2.86 11.85 -47.72
C ASP A 164 -3.77 12.57 -48.75
N GLU A 165 -3.65 12.27 -50.05
CA GLU A 165 -4.51 12.86 -51.09
C GLU A 165 -5.89 12.17 -51.20
N ASP A 166 -6.02 10.91 -50.75
CA ASP A 166 -7.28 10.16 -50.69
C ASP A 166 -7.94 10.24 -49.28
N GLY A 167 -8.08 11.46 -48.76
CA GLY A 167 -9.19 11.95 -47.91
C GLY A 167 -9.88 11.06 -46.88
N ASP A 168 -9.19 10.14 -46.19
CA ASP A 168 -9.69 9.56 -44.93
C ASP A 168 -9.08 10.34 -43.76
N SER A 169 -9.64 11.53 -43.52
CA SER A 169 -9.44 12.21 -42.24
C SER A 169 -9.97 11.27 -41.15
N ILE A 170 -9.07 10.62 -40.44
CA ILE A 170 -9.43 10.01 -39.17
C ILE A 170 -9.79 11.16 -38.22
N ASP A 171 -11.09 11.43 -38.13
CA ASP A 171 -11.68 12.36 -37.19
C ASP A 171 -11.46 11.75 -35.80
N GLY A 172 -10.29 12.04 -35.23
CA GLY A 172 -9.99 11.78 -33.83
C GLY A 172 -10.83 12.73 -33.01
N ASP A 173 -12.05 12.30 -32.72
CA ASP A 173 -12.91 12.83 -31.68
C ASP A 173 -12.16 12.68 -30.34
N ASP A 174 -11.28 13.65 -30.06
CA ASP A 174 -10.60 13.86 -28.79
C ASP A 174 -11.57 14.63 -27.89
N ASP A 175 -12.67 13.98 -27.51
CA ASP A 175 -13.54 14.41 -26.43
C ASP A 175 -13.04 13.73 -25.14
N ASP A 176 -11.83 14.12 -24.72
CA ASP A 176 -11.33 13.85 -23.37
C ASP A 176 -11.95 14.91 -22.46
N ASP A 177 -13.15 14.62 -21.96
CA ASP A 177 -13.87 15.42 -20.98
C ASP A 177 -13.08 15.38 -19.65
N ASP A 178 -12.18 16.36 -19.48
CA ASP A 178 -11.51 16.73 -18.24
C ASP A 178 -12.55 17.22 -17.19
N ASP A 179 -13.41 16.32 -16.68
CA ASP A 179 -14.18 16.55 -15.44
C ASP A 179 -13.47 15.91 -14.23
N PHE A 180 -12.28 16.44 -13.92
CA PHE A 180 -11.78 16.41 -12.55
C PHE A 180 -11.78 17.84 -12.01
N SER A 181 -12.98 18.35 -11.77
CA SER A 181 -13.19 19.55 -10.97
C SER A 181 -12.55 19.36 -9.59
N SER A 182 -11.37 19.98 -9.45
CA SER A 182 -10.64 20.20 -8.20
C SER A 182 -11.52 20.96 -7.20
N SER A 183 -12.38 20.25 -6.48
CA SER A 183 -13.05 20.77 -5.29
C SER A 183 -12.18 20.53 -4.04
N ASP A 184 -11.04 21.22 -3.99
CA ASP A 184 -10.28 21.42 -2.75
C ASP A 184 -9.92 22.90 -2.61
N ARG A 185 -10.92 23.72 -2.29
CA ARG A 185 -10.76 25.03 -1.62
C ARG A 185 -12.04 25.37 -0.85
N SER A 186 -12.08 25.00 0.42
CA SER A 186 -12.88 25.75 1.41
C SER A 186 -12.06 25.91 2.69
N ASP A 187 -11.04 26.75 2.57
CA ASP A 187 -10.55 27.57 3.67
C ASP A 187 -11.64 28.60 3.98
N SER A 188 -12.31 28.46 5.12
CA SER A 188 -13.14 29.52 5.69
C SER A 188 -12.93 29.53 7.20
N ASP A 189 -11.89 30.25 7.60
CA ASP A 189 -11.91 31.03 8.83
C ASP A 189 -13.23 31.83 8.92
N ARG A 190 -13.95 31.70 10.02
CA ARG A 190 -14.86 32.74 10.52
C ARG A 190 -15.15 32.54 12.01
N ASP A 191 -14.64 33.50 12.79
CA ASP A 191 -15.08 33.92 14.12
C ASP A 191 -16.60 33.79 14.35
N ASP A 192 -17.00 33.12 15.43
CA ASP A 192 -17.69 33.68 16.62
C ASP A 192 -17.70 32.63 17.76
#